data_AF-A0A6V7I7D1-F1
#
_entry.id   AF-A0A6V7I7D1-F1
#
_cell.length_a   1.000
_cell.length_b   1.000
_cell.length_c   1.000
_cell.angle_alpha   90.00
_cell.angle_beta   90.00
_cell.angle_gamma   90.00
#
_symmetry.space_group_name_H-M   'P 1'
#
loop_
_entity.id
_entity.type
_entity.pdbx_description
1 polymer ?
#
loop_
_entity_poly.entity_id
_entity_poly.type
_entity_poly.pdbx_seq_one_letter_code
_entity_poly.pdbx_strand_id
1 'polypeptide(L)' 'IDSETGREDTFGDMADRTARCALWLRSQGVRPGDVIGICTHVHIDAGIPLLASLCTGAIINPWWDHGLTR' A
#
# COMPACT_ATOMS: atom_id res chain seq x y z
N ILE A 1 -6.98 -1.60 14.57
CA ILE A 1 -6.28 -1.23 15.82
C ILE A 1 -4.88 -1.76 15.72
N ASP A 2 -3.90 -0.91 15.97
CA ASP A 2 -2.49 -1.26 16.02
C ASP A 2 -2.16 -1.96 17.35
N SER A 3 -1.52 -3.12 17.31
CA SER A 3 -1.28 -3.93 18.51
C SER A 3 -0.20 -3.36 19.43
N GLU A 4 0.73 -2.56 18.90
CA GLU A 4 1.85 -2.02 19.68
C GLU A 4 1.50 -0.64 20.27
N THR A 5 0.85 0.21 19.49
CA THR A 5 0.56 1.59 19.87
C THR A 5 -0.86 1.78 20.42
N GLY A 6 -1.75 0.80 20.24
CA GLY A 6 -3.17 0.93 20.57
C GLY A 6 -3.91 1.91 19.67
N ARG A 7 -3.28 2.40 18.59
CA ARG A 7 -3.89 3.36 17.68
C ARG A 7 -5.09 2.73 16.98
N GLU A 8 -6.22 3.43 17.05
CA GLU A 8 -7.42 3.07 16.29
C GLU A 8 -7.51 3.91 15.02
N ASP A 9 -8.22 3.39 14.03
CA ASP A 9 -8.38 4.04 12.74
C ASP A 9 -9.72 3.61 12.16
N THR A 10 -10.46 4.56 11.60
CA THR A 10 -11.74 4.25 10.96
C THR A 10 -11.52 3.82 9.52
N PHE A 11 -12.51 3.16 8.92
CA PHE A 11 -12.48 2.89 7.47
C PHE A 11 -12.39 4.17 6.64
N GLY A 12 -12.91 5.31 7.15
CA GLY A 12 -12.79 6.61 6.50
C GLY A 12 -11.36 7.14 6.51
N ASP A 13 -10.68 7.06 7.64
CA ASP A 13 -9.28 7.49 7.79
C ASP A 13 -8.34 6.64 6.92
N MET A 14 -8.59 5.33 6.86
CA MET A 14 -7.88 4.41 5.99
C MET A 14 -8.11 4.74 4.50
N ALA A 15 -9.35 5.05 4.12
CA ALA A 15 -9.69 5.41 2.75
C ALA A 15 -9.05 6.73 2.31
N ASP A 16 -9.06 7.77 3.16
CA ASP A 16 -8.40 9.05 2.88
C ASP A 16 -6.90 8.88 2.65
N ARG A 17 -6.23 8.13 3.53
CA ARG A 17 -4.79 7.87 3.40
C ARG A 17 -4.46 7.00 2.19
N THR A 18 -5.32 6.04 1.85
CA THR A 18 -5.23 5.26 0.61
C THR A 18 -5.31 6.15 -0.62
N ALA A 19 -6.28 7.07 -0.68
CA ALA A 19 -6.45 7.99 -1.80
C ALA A 19 -5.24 8.92 -1.96
N ARG A 20 -4.73 9.48 -0.85
CA ARG A 20 -3.52 10.31 -0.86
C ARG A 20 -2.29 9.53 -1.35
N CYS A 21 -2.11 8.30 -0.89
CA CYS A 21 -1.01 7.44 -1.32
C CYS A 21 -1.11 7.11 -2.81
N ALA A 22 -2.31 6.80 -3.33
CA ALA A 22 -2.51 6.52 -4.76
C ALA A 22 -2.17 7.73 -5.64
N LEU A 23 -2.56 8.94 -5.20
CA LEU A 23 -2.19 10.19 -5.90
C LEU A 23 -0.68 10.43 -5.87
N TRP A 24 -0.03 10.16 -4.73
CA TRP A 24 1.42 10.26 -4.62
C TRP A 24 2.14 9.24 -5.53
N LEU A 25 1.70 7.99 -5.58
CA LEU A 25 2.25 6.98 -6.49
C LEU A 25 2.16 7.44 -7.96
N ARG A 26 1.01 7.98 -8.38
CA ARG A 26 0.86 8.55 -9.73
C ARG A 26 1.80 9.72 -9.98
N SER A 27 2.05 10.58 -8.98
CA SER A 27 3.00 11.68 -9.11
C SER A 27 4.46 11.21 -9.19
N GLN A 28 4.78 10.04 -8.65
CA GLN A 28 6.07 9.36 -8.85
C GLN A 28 6.20 8.69 -10.22
N GLY A 29 5.15 8.76 -11.06
CA GLY A 29 5.15 8.20 -12.40
C GLY A 29 4.68 6.75 -12.49
N VAL A 30 4.13 6.17 -11.41
CA VAL A 30 3.53 4.83 -11.42
C VAL A 30 2.38 4.78 -12.42
N ARG A 31 2.41 3.77 -13.28
CA ARG A 31 1.42 3.48 -14.31
C ARG A 31 0.75 2.13 -14.06
N PRO A 32 -0.45 1.91 -14.62
CA PRO A 32 -1.05 0.59 -14.62
C PRO A 32 -0.09 -0.45 -15.20
N GLY A 33 0.06 -1.59 -14.51
CA GLY A 33 1.00 -2.66 -14.88
C GLY A 33 2.40 -2.54 -14.28
N ASP A 34 2.77 -1.39 -13.70
CA ASP A 34 4.02 -1.28 -12.94
C ASP A 34 3.96 -2.14 -11.68
N VAL A 35 5.11 -2.63 -11.23
CA VAL A 35 5.21 -3.48 -10.04
C VAL A 35 5.64 -2.66 -8.83
N ILE A 36 4.88 -2.77 -7.73
CA ILE A 36 5.18 -2.12 -6.45
C ILE A 36 5.54 -3.20 -5.42
N GLY A 37 6.76 -3.11 -4.90
CA GLY A 37 7.24 -3.92 -3.79
C GLY A 37 6.88 -3.30 -2.44
N ILE A 38 6.32 -4.10 -1.52
CA ILE A 38 6.00 -3.66 -0.15
C ILE A 38 6.83 -4.45 0.83
N CYS A 39 7.74 -3.76 1.54
CA CYS A 39 8.59 -4.32 2.58
C CYS A 39 8.45 -3.47 3.84
N THR A 40 7.54 -3.86 4.73
CA THR A 40 7.33 -3.20 6.02
C THR A 40 6.93 -4.23 7.08
N HIS A 41 7.07 -3.83 8.35
CA HIS A 41 6.56 -4.59 9.48
C HIS A 41 5.03 -4.46 9.57
N VAL A 42 4.40 -5.34 10.34
CA VAL A 42 2.96 -5.29 10.56
C VAL A 42 2.64 -4.10 11.47
N HIS A 43 2.10 -3.04 10.88
CA HIS A 43 1.56 -1.88 11.58
C HIS A 43 0.28 -1.42 10.88
N ILE A 44 -0.50 -0.57 11.52
CA ILE A 44 -1.80 -0.10 11.01
C ILE A 44 -1.77 0.58 9.64
N ASP A 45 -0.63 1.16 9.23
CA ASP A 45 -0.43 1.75 7.89
C ASP A 45 0.02 0.76 6.80
N ALA A 46 0.29 -0.50 7.14
CA ALA A 46 0.93 -1.45 6.22
C ALA A 46 0.03 -1.82 5.03
N GLY A 47 -1.30 -1.71 5.21
CA GLY A 47 -2.29 -1.94 4.16
C GLY A 47 -2.48 -0.76 3.20
N ILE A 48 -2.06 0.46 3.58
CA ILE A 48 -2.26 1.67 2.77
C ILE A 48 -1.58 1.57 1.39
N PRO A 49 -0.26 1.27 1.27
CA PRO A 49 0.38 1.15 -0.03
C PRO A 49 -0.18 -0.01 -0.88
N LEU A 50 -0.66 -1.08 -0.24
CA LEU A 50 -1.31 -2.20 -0.93
C LEU A 50 -2.61 -1.75 -1.60
N LEU A 51 -3.49 -1.10 -0.85
CA LEU A 51 -4.75 -0.58 -1.39
C LEU A 51 -4.52 0.51 -2.43
N ALA A 52 -3.56 1.40 -2.19
CA ALA A 52 -3.21 2.48 -3.11
C ALA A 52 -2.73 1.93 -4.46
N SER A 53 -1.94 0.86 -4.46
CA SER A 53 -1.48 0.18 -5.66
C SER A 53 -2.63 -0.41 -6.49
N LEU A 54 -3.67 -0.95 -5.83
CA LEU A 54 -4.89 -1.39 -6.50
C LEU A 54 -5.61 -0.20 -7.17
N CYS A 55 -5.69 0.95 -6.50
CA CYS A 55 -6.27 2.17 -7.07
C CYS A 55 -5.47 2.76 -8.25
N THR A 56 -4.17 2.48 -8.33
CA THR A 56 -3.33 2.90 -9.47
C THR A 56 -3.33 1.91 -10.63
N GLY A 57 -3.86 0.69 -10.43
CA GLY A 57 -3.77 -0.41 -11.41
C GLY A 57 -2.38 -1.04 -11.47
N ALA A 58 -1.56 -0.83 -10.44
CA ALA A 58 -0.24 -1.43 -10.32
C ALA A 58 -0.35 -2.87 -9.81
N ILE A 59 0.66 -3.67 -10.07
CA ILE A 59 0.81 -5.03 -9.58
C ILE A 59 1.50 -4.96 -8.21
N ILE A 60 0.88 -5.54 -7.19
CA ILE A 60 1.46 -5.59 -5.84
C ILE A 60 2.29 -6.85 -5.71
N ASN A 61 3.55 -6.70 -5.30
CA ASN A 61 4.42 -7.79 -4.92
C ASN A 61 4.81 -7.65 -3.44
N PRO A 62 4.16 -8.39 -2.53
CA PRO A 62 4.58 -8.38 -1.14
C PRO A 62 5.97 -9.03 -1.00
N TRP A 63 6.72 -8.68 0.04
CA TRP A 63 8.10 -9.17 0.22
C TRP A 63 8.25 -10.70 0.30
N TRP A 64 7.20 -11.43 0.69
CA TRP A 64 7.17 -12.90 0.73
C TRP A 64 6.86 -13.54 -0.62
N ASP A 65 6.49 -12.75 -1.63
CA ASP A 65 6.29 -13.25 -2.99
C ASP A 65 7.63 -13.27 -3.74
N HIS A 66 8.07 -14.49 -4.08
CA HIS A 66 9.29 -14.74 -4.84
C HIS A 66 9.10 -14.58 -6.36
N GLY A 67 7.88 -14.27 -6.83
CA GLY A 67 7.49 -14.19 -8.24
C GLY A 67 8.28 -13.21 -9.11
N LEU A 68 8.95 -12.21 -8.53
CA LEU A 68 9.77 -11.23 -9.25
C LEU A 68 11.25 -11.63 -9.45
N THR A 69 11.67 -12.80 -8.96
CA THR A 69 13.07 -13.27 -9.11
C THR A 69 13.29 -14.19 -10.33
N ARG A 70 12.35 -14.22 -11.28
CA ARG A 70 12.44 -15.01 -12.52
C ARG A 70 12.42 -14.15 -13.77
#